data_AF-A0A523K7Z3-F1
#
_entry.id   AF-A0A523K7Z3-F1
#
_cell.length_a   1.000
_cell.length_b   1.000
_cell.length_c   1.000
_cell.angle_alpha   90.00
_cell.angle_beta   90.00
_cell.angle_gamma   90.00
#
_symmetry.space_group_name_H-M   'P 1'
#
loop_
_entity.id
_entity.type
_entity.pdbx_description
1 polymer ?
#
loop_
_entity_poly.entity_id
_entity_poly.type
_entity_poly.pdbx_seq_one_letter_code
_entity_poly.pdbx_strand_id
1 'polypeptide(L)' 'MAVDDKTVAKTLWSETLIDMLIASLKANKSDAQIKGLLKECKQKGFKASYLTEKVRKELDDAAAVRIKRLM' A
#
# COMPACT_ATOMS: atom_id res chain seq x y z
N MET A 1 -18.63 25.34 12.34
CA MET A 1 -17.87 24.16 12.78
C MET A 1 -17.10 23.65 11.58
N ALA A 2 -15.80 23.93 11.49
CA ALA A 2 -14.96 23.48 10.39
C ALA A 2 -14.48 22.06 10.69
N VAL A 3 -15.21 21.07 10.16
CA VAL A 3 -14.84 19.66 10.27
C VAL A 3 -13.67 19.42 9.31
N ASP A 4 -12.46 19.45 9.84
CA ASP A 4 -11.39 18.49 9.56
C ASP A 4 -11.30 17.86 8.14
N ASP A 5 -11.35 18.68 7.09
CA ASP A 5 -11.21 18.25 5.68
C ASP A 5 -9.85 17.59 5.40
N LYS A 6 -8.84 17.88 6.25
CA LYS A 6 -7.49 17.32 6.13
C LYS A 6 -7.42 15.85 6.53
N THR A 7 -8.32 15.37 7.38
CA THR A 7 -8.25 14.01 7.90
C THR A 7 -8.95 13.03 6.96
N VAL A 8 -10.09 13.42 6.38
CA VAL A 8 -10.86 12.62 5.40
C VAL A 8 -10.09 12.44 4.09
N ALA A 9 -9.44 13.50 3.59
CA ALA A 9 -8.63 13.41 2.38
C ALA A 9 -7.41 12.49 2.56
N LYS A 10 -6.82 12.44 3.77
CA LYS A 10 -5.73 11.50 4.06
C LYS A 10 -6.21 10.06 4.03
N THR A 11 -7.40 9.75 4.53
CA THR A 11 -7.95 8.38 4.52
C THR A 11 -8.21 7.88 3.11
N LEU A 12 -8.92 8.65 2.28
CA LEU A 12 -9.26 8.27 0.91
C LEU A 12 -8.03 7.94 0.05
N TRP A 13 -7.01 8.80 0.08
CA TRP A 13 -5.78 8.56 -0.70
C TRP A 13 -4.93 7.42 -0.13
N SER A 14 -5.03 7.15 1.17
CA SER A 14 -4.36 6.03 1.82
C SER A 14 -4.95 4.70 1.38
N GLU A 15 -6.28 4.66 1.28
CA GLU A 15 -7.01 3.47 0.88
C GLU A 15 -6.78 3.16 -0.60
N THR A 16 -6.83 4.16 -1.50
CA THR A 16 -6.60 3.93 -2.93
C THR A 16 -5.17 3.44 -3.24
N LEU A 17 -4.14 3.94 -2.55
CA LEU A 17 -2.75 3.52 -2.79
C LEU A 17 -2.49 2.07 -2.35
N ILE A 18 -3.06 1.68 -1.22
CA ILE A 18 -2.94 0.31 -0.71
C ILE A 18 -3.75 -0.64 -1.59
N ASP A 19 -4.94 -0.22 -2.03
CA ASP A 19 -5.77 -0.99 -2.95
C ASP A 19 -5.06 -1.19 -4.30
N MET A 20 -4.42 -0.14 -4.85
CA MET A 20 -3.59 -0.25 -6.06
C MET A 20 -2.38 -1.18 -5.88
N LEU A 21 -1.74 -1.16 -4.70
CA LEU A 21 -0.64 -2.07 -4.38
C LEU A 21 -1.13 -3.52 -4.36
N ILE A 22 -2.27 -3.78 -3.71
CA ILE A 22 -2.91 -5.10 -3.63
C ILE A 22 -3.35 -5.55 -5.02
N ALA A 23 -4.04 -4.72 -5.79
CA ALA A 23 -4.46 -5.04 -7.16
C ALA A 23 -3.25 -5.34 -8.06
N SER A 24 -2.14 -4.61 -7.90
CA SER A 24 -0.91 -4.84 -8.66
C SER A 24 -0.24 -6.17 -8.30
N LEU A 25 -0.22 -6.52 -7.01
CA LEU A 25 0.26 -7.81 -6.53
C LEU A 25 -0.63 -8.95 -7.04
N LYS A 26 -1.96 -8.79 -6.97
CA LYS A 26 -2.95 -9.75 -7.48
C LYS A 26 -2.81 -9.99 -8.98
N ALA A 27 -2.55 -8.92 -9.73
CA ALA A 27 -2.31 -8.97 -11.16
C ALA A 27 -0.90 -9.48 -11.54
N ASN A 28 -0.08 -9.90 -10.56
CA ASN A 28 1.30 -10.34 -10.77
C ASN A 28 2.14 -9.34 -11.59
N LYS A 29 1.94 -8.04 -11.34
CA LYS A 29 2.70 -6.98 -11.98
C LYS A 29 4.20 -7.13 -11.65
N SER A 30 5.04 -6.60 -12.54
CA SER A 30 6.48 -6.64 -12.37
C SER A 30 6.93 -5.93 -11.09
N ASP A 31 8.00 -6.43 -10.49
CA ASP A 31 8.52 -5.90 -9.22
C ASP A 31 8.89 -4.41 -9.29
N ALA A 32 9.24 -3.91 -10.47
CA ALA A 32 9.46 -2.47 -10.71
C ALA A 32 8.22 -1.61 -10.44
N GLN A 33 7.03 -2.07 -10.86
CA GLN A 33 5.78 -1.34 -10.62
C GLN A 33 5.41 -1.38 -9.14
N ILE A 34 5.55 -2.54 -8.50
CA ILE A 34 5.29 -2.73 -7.08
C ILE A 34 6.24 -1.85 -6.25
N LYS A 35 7.52 -1.77 -6.63
CA LYS A 35 8.52 -0.92 -5.97
C LYS A 35 8.19 0.58 -6.11
N GLY A 36 7.62 0.99 -7.24
CA GLY A 36 7.10 2.35 -7.43
C GLY A 36 5.99 2.68 -6.42
N LEU A 37 4.99 1.80 -6.33
CA LEU A 37 3.87 1.95 -5.38
C LEU A 37 4.33 1.91 -3.92
N LEU A 38 5.28 1.03 -3.58
CA LEU A 38 5.88 1.00 -2.24
C LEU A 38 6.62 2.30 -1.90
N LYS A 39 7.34 2.88 -2.86
CA LYS A 39 8.04 4.15 -2.68
C LYS A 39 7.06 5.29 -2.46
N GLU A 40 5.99 5.36 -3.24
CA GLU A 40 4.90 6.32 -3.00
C GLU A 40 4.27 6.12 -1.64
N CYS A 41 4.00 4.87 -1.24
CA CYS A 41 3.46 4.58 0.07
C CYS A 41 4.39 5.08 1.20
N LYS A 42 5.69 4.84 1.07
CA LYS A 42 6.69 5.32 2.03
C LYS A 42 6.75 6.85 2.07
N GLN A 43 6.69 7.52 0.91
CA GLN A 43 6.66 8.99 0.83
C GLN A 43 5.41 9.59 1.48
N LYS A 44 4.28 8.89 1.42
CA LYS A 44 3.04 9.28 2.12
C LYS A 44 3.05 9.00 3.62
N GLY A 45 4.08 8.31 4.12
CA GLY A 45 4.26 8.00 5.55
C GLY A 45 3.66 6.66 5.98
N PHE A 46 3.32 5.75 5.05
CA PHE A 46 2.91 4.41 5.45
C PHE A 46 4.10 3.61 5.97
N LYS A 47 3.88 2.95 7.10
CA LYS A 47 4.87 2.05 7.69
C LYS A 47 4.92 0.75 6.87
N ALA A 48 6.13 0.26 6.62
CA ALA A 48 6.36 -1.03 5.98
C ALA A 48 5.55 -2.16 6.65
N SER A 49 5.57 -2.23 7.98
CA SER A 49 4.80 -3.24 8.74
C SER A 49 3.30 -3.17 8.49
N TYR A 50 2.74 -1.95 8.34
CA TYR A 50 1.32 -1.76 8.04
C TYR A 50 0.99 -2.27 6.63
N LEU A 51 1.82 -1.94 5.64
CA LEU A 51 1.66 -2.41 4.25
C LEU A 51 1.76 -3.94 4.17
N THR A 52 2.76 -4.53 4.83
CA THR A 52 2.94 -5.99 4.86
C THR A 52 1.74 -6.67 5.51
N GLU A 53 1.23 -6.17 6.63
CA GLU A 53 0.07 -6.77 7.31
C GLU A 53 -1.20 -6.64 6.46
N LYS A 54 -1.43 -5.48 5.84
CA LYS A 54 -2.59 -5.25 4.95
C LYS A 54 -2.56 -6.20 3.76
N VAL A 55 -1.43 -6.31 3.08
CA VAL A 55 -1.28 -7.20 1.92
C VAL A 55 -1.39 -8.67 2.33
N ARG A 56 -0.87 -9.05 3.49
CA ARG A 56 -1.02 -10.41 4.03
C ARG A 56 -2.50 -10.77 4.27
N LYS A 57 -3.28 -9.82 4.78
CA LYS A 57 -4.72 -10.01 5.06
C LYS A 57 -5.57 -10.06 3.78
N GLU A 58 -5.23 -9.27 2.77
CA GLU A 58 -6.03 -9.11 1.56
C GLU A 58 -5.65 -10.09 0.44
N LEU A 59 -4.40 -10.54 0.40
CA LEU A 59 -3.90 -11.52 -0.57
C LEU A 59 -3.48 -12.78 0.17
N ASP A 60 -2.21 -12.84 0.53
CA ASP A 60 -1.57 -14.03 1.07
C ASP A 60 -0.15 -13.73 1.57
N ASP A 61 0.41 -14.68 2.32
CA ASP A 61 1.76 -14.59 2.88
C ASP A 61 2.82 -14.46 1.77
N ALA A 62 2.60 -15.07 0.60
CA ALA A 62 3.50 -14.98 -0.54
C ALA A 62 3.61 -13.54 -1.07
N ALA A 63 2.48 -12.84 -1.26
CA ALA A 63 2.48 -11.44 -1.62
C ALA A 63 3.19 -10.59 -0.55
N ALA A 64 2.92 -10.82 0.74
CA ALA A 64 3.54 -10.11 1.84
C ALA A 64 5.08 -10.29 1.90
N VAL A 65 5.57 -11.51 1.67
CA VAL A 65 7.00 -11.79 1.55
C VAL A 65 7.60 -11.06 0.35
N ARG A 66 6.88 -11.00 -0.77
CA ARG A 66 7.35 -10.34 -1.99
C ARG A 66 7.56 -8.84 -1.77
N ILE A 67 6.58 -8.12 -1.24
CA ILE A 67 6.78 -6.68 -0.92
C ILE A 67 7.83 -6.47 0.19
N LYS A 68 7.96 -7.37 1.17
CA LYS A 68 9.03 -7.29 2.18
C LYS A 68 10.43 -7.39 1.57
N ARG A 69 10.60 -8.12 0.45
CA ARG A 69 11.86 -8.18 -0.31
C ARG A 69 12.10 -6.94 -1.18
N LEU A 70 11.04 -6.21 -1.54
CA LEU A 70 11.10 -5.07 -2.46
C LEU A 70 11.20 -3.70 -1.76
N MET A 71 10.92 -3.65 -0.46
CA MET A 71 11.00 -2.44 0.38
C MET A 71 12.42 -2.01 0.74
#